data_AF-A0A401IMK2-F1
#
_entry.id   AF-A0A401IMK2-F1
#
_cell.length_a   1.000
_cell.length_b   1.000
_cell.length_c   1.000
_cell.angle_alpha   90.00
_cell.angle_beta   90.00
_cell.angle_gamma   90.00
#
_symmetry.space_group_name_H-M   'P 1'
#
loop_
_entity.id
_entity.type
_entity.pdbx_description
1 polymer ?
#
loop_
_entity_poly.entity_id
_entity_poly.type
_entity_poly.pdbx_seq_one_letter_code
_entity_poly.pdbx_strand_id
1 'polypeptide(L)' 'MNNFSGSISSPVYVTSSNVNSILIIQLSYDDVEQGELVTLIGSHNGIEIAVNGANTQQQLGINWGDHLTISLS' A
#
# COMPACT_ATOMS: atom_id res chain seq x y z
N MET A 1 -1.42 22.64 3.70
CA MET A 1 -1.26 21.26 3.21
C MET A 1 -2.66 20.72 3.01
N ASN A 2 -3.03 20.37 1.78
CA ASN A 2 -4.36 19.88 1.48
C ASN A 2 -4.39 18.40 1.82
N ASN A 3 -5.06 18.03 2.91
CA ASN A 3 -5.30 16.64 3.24
C ASN A 3 -6.20 16.05 2.15
N PHE A 4 -5.74 15.03 1.46
CA PHE A 4 -6.58 14.27 0.54
C PHE A 4 -7.61 13.51 1.39
N SER A 5 -8.83 14.04 1.48
CA SER A 5 -9.96 13.38 2.14
C SER A 5 -10.77 12.64 1.07
N GLY A 6 -10.31 11.45 0.70
CA GLY A 6 -11.02 10.58 -0.23
C GLY A 6 -10.58 9.14 -0.04
N SER A 7 -11.54 8.24 0.18
CA SER A 7 -11.31 6.81 0.04
C SER A 7 -11.43 6.44 -1.43
N ILE A 8 -10.46 5.72 -1.97
CA ILE A 8 -10.58 5.14 -3.31
C ILE A 8 -11.23 3.77 -3.08
N SER A 9 -12.51 3.66 -3.40
CA SER A 9 -13.30 2.42 -3.21
C SER A 9 -12.89 1.29 -4.15
N SER A 10 -12.05 1.58 -5.14
CA SER A 10 -11.56 0.58 -6.09
C SER A 10 -10.38 -0.21 -5.51
N PRO A 11 -10.35 -1.53 -5.70
CA PRO A 11 -9.18 -2.34 -5.37
C PRO A 11 -7.98 -1.94 -6.24
N VAL A 12 -6.81 -1.98 -5.62
CA VAL A 12 -5.49 -1.73 -6.21
C VAL A 12 -4.73 -3.03 -6.24
N TYR A 13 -4.29 -3.43 -7.42
CA TYR A 13 -3.51 -4.64 -7.59
C TYR A 13 -2.03 -4.27 -7.61
N VAL A 14 -1.27 -4.85 -6.67
CA VAL A 14 0.19 -4.71 -6.63
C VAL A 14 0.80 -6.03 -7.03
N THR A 15 1.60 -5.99 -8.10
CA THR A 15 2.33 -7.16 -8.59
C THR A 15 3.83 -6.87 -8.70
N SER A 16 4.62 -7.85 -8.26
CA SER A 16 6.05 -7.97 -8.50
C SER A 16 6.35 -9.45 -8.79
N SER A 17 7.59 -9.79 -9.17
CA SER A 17 7.99 -11.20 -9.37
C SER A 17 7.71 -12.10 -8.16
N ASN A 18 7.64 -11.53 -6.96
CA ASN A 18 7.43 -12.24 -5.69
C ASN A 18 6.12 -11.88 -4.98
N VAL A 19 5.32 -10.95 -5.51
CA VAL A 19 4.12 -10.43 -4.84
C VAL A 19 2.96 -10.40 -5.83
N ASN A 20 1.82 -10.97 -5.44
CA ASN A 20 0.53 -10.78 -6.12
C ASN A 20 -0.54 -10.53 -5.05
N SER A 21 -0.90 -9.26 -4.86
CA SER A 21 -1.79 -8.83 -3.77
C SER A 21 -2.84 -7.84 -4.25
N ILE A 22 -4.06 -8.00 -3.74
CA ILE A 22 -5.16 -7.05 -3.91
C ILE A 22 -5.22 -6.21 -2.64
N LEU A 23 -5.13 -4.89 -2.79
CA LEU A 23 -5.08 -3.94 -1.69
C LEU A 23 -6.17 -2.89 -1.90
N ILE A 24 -6.87 -2.50 -0.84
CA ILE A 24 -7.78 -1.35 -0.89
C ILE A 24 -6.99 -0.15 -0.39
N ILE A 25 -7.12 1.00 -1.05
CA ILE A 25 -6.51 2.23 -0.53
C ILE A 25 -7.31 2.70 0.68
N GLN A 26 -6.63 2.68 1.82
CA GLN A 26 -7.14 3.14 3.12
C GLN A 26 -6.58 4.51 3.46
N LEU A 27 -7.11 5.13 4.52
CA LEU A 27 -6.70 6.45 4.99
C LEU A 27 -5.55 6.36 6.01
N SER A 28 -5.47 5.27 6.76
CA SER A 28 -4.50 5.07 7.83
C SER A 28 -4.18 3.60 8.08
N TYR A 29 -3.16 3.36 8.90
CA TYR A 29 -2.78 2.03 9.37
C TYR A 29 -3.88 1.36 10.21
N ASP A 30 -4.70 2.15 10.91
CA ASP A 30 -5.75 1.65 11.81
C ASP A 30 -6.97 1.09 11.06
N ASP A 31 -7.01 1.24 9.73
CA ASP A 31 -8.08 0.73 8.88
C ASP A 31 -7.94 -0.78 8.58
N VAL A 32 -6.84 -1.41 9.00
CA VAL A 32 -6.57 -2.86 8.85
C VAL A 32 -5.98 -3.46 10.14
N GLU A 33 -6.07 -4.78 10.29
CA GLU A 33 -5.52 -5.46 11.47
C GLU A 33 -3.98 -5.40 11.53
N GLN A 34 -3.41 -5.57 12.72
CA GLN A 34 -1.96 -5.65 12.89
C GLN A 34 -1.39 -6.82 12.08
N GLY A 35 -0.37 -6.55 11.27
CA GLY A 35 0.26 -7.53 10.38
C GLY A 35 -0.36 -7.62 8.99
N GLU A 36 -1.46 -6.91 8.73
CA GLU A 36 -2.08 -6.84 7.40
C GLU A 36 -1.47 -5.74 6.52
N LEU A 37 -1.54 -5.97 5.20
CA LEU A 37 -1.12 -4.99 4.20
C LEU A 37 -2.12 -3.84 4.09
N VAL A 38 -1.60 -2.64 3.97
CA VAL A 38 -2.35 -1.42 3.71
C VAL A 38 -1.72 -0.66 2.55
N THR A 39 -2.55 -0.10 1.67
CA THR A 39 -2.10 0.93 0.72
C THR A 39 -2.73 2.25 1.13
N LEU A 40 -1.98 3.35 1.16
CA LEU A 40 -2.49 4.66 1.55
C LEU A 40 -1.80 5.79 0.80
N ILE A 41 -2.32 7.00 0.89
CA ILE A 41 -1.62 8.19 0.39
C ILE A 41 -0.75 8.74 1.50
N GLY A 42 0.56 8.68 1.28
CA GLY A 42 1.56 9.18 2.21
C GLY A 42 1.50 10.69 2.41
N SER A 43 2.08 11.15 3.52
CA SER A 43 2.20 12.60 3.83
C SER A 43 2.99 13.41 2.78
N HIS A 44 3.68 12.72 1.87
CA HIS A 44 4.44 13.27 0.75
C HIS A 44 3.73 13.11 -0.61
N ASN A 45 2.41 12.86 -0.60
CA ASN A 45 1.55 12.71 -1.79
C ASN A 45 1.93 11.54 -2.72
N GLY A 46 2.66 10.55 -2.21
CA GLY A 46 2.94 9.29 -2.89
C GLY A 46 1.97 8.19 -2.49
N ILE A 47 1.87 7.13 -3.29
CA ILE A 47 1.23 5.88 -2.87
C ILE A 47 2.22 5.16 -1.95
N GLU A 48 1.80 4.86 -0.73
CA GLU A 48 2.53 4.03 0.22
C GLU A 48 1.92 2.63 0.26
N ILE A 49 2.78 1.61 0.24
CA ILE A 49 2.42 0.22 0.52
C ILE A 49 3.10 -0.13 1.84
N ALA A 50 2.32 -0.54 2.82
CA ALA A 50 2.83 -0.83 4.15
C ALA A 50 2.18 -2.05 4.79
N VAL A 51 2.74 -2.54 5.90
CA VAL A 51 2.12 -3.52 6.78
C VAL A 51 1.88 -2.88 8.13
N ASN A 52 0.65 -2.97 8.66
CA ASN A 52 0.32 -2.37 9.95
C ASN A 52 1.16 -3.00 11.08
N GLY A 53 1.96 -2.19 11.76
CA GLY A 53 2.80 -2.63 12.88
C GLY A 53 3.96 -3.56 12.50
N ALA A 54 4.38 -3.61 11.23
CA ALA A 54 5.49 -4.46 10.79
C ALA A 54 6.41 -3.80 9.73
N ASN A 55 7.48 -4.49 9.37
CA ASN A 55 8.41 -4.06 8.33
C ASN A 55 8.00 -4.60 6.96
N THR A 56 7.47 -3.73 6.11
CA THR A 56 6.97 -4.08 4.78
C THR A 56 8.04 -4.68 3.87
N GLN A 57 9.28 -4.18 3.93
CA GLN A 57 10.39 -4.70 3.12
C GLN A 57 10.71 -6.15 3.47
N GLN A 58 10.77 -6.49 4.76
CA GLN A 58 11.01 -7.85 5.21
C GLN A 58 9.85 -8.78 4.83
N GLN A 59 8.61 -8.29 4.91
CA GLN A 59 7.42 -9.11 4.71
C GLN A 59 7.09 -9.36 3.24
N LEU A 60 7.31 -8.37 2.37
CA LEU A 60 7.07 -8.48 0.93
C LEU A 60 8.33 -8.82 0.12
N GLY A 61 9.51 -8.78 0.76
CA GLY A 61 10.79 -9.02 0.08
C GLY A 61 11.12 -7.98 -1.01
N ILE A 62 10.51 -6.79 -0.93
CA ILE A 62 10.70 -5.69 -1.89
C ILE A 62 11.91 -4.84 -1.52
N ASN A 63 12.69 -4.45 -2.52
CA ASN A 63 13.91 -3.68 -2.37
C ASN A 63 13.84 -2.36 -3.14
N TRP A 64 14.69 -1.42 -2.73
CA TRP A 64 14.87 -0.18 -3.48
C TRP A 64 15.35 -0.50 -4.90
N GLY A 65 14.67 0.07 -5.89
CA GLY A 65 14.94 -0.16 -7.30
C GLY A 65 14.13 -1.32 -7.91
N ASP A 66 13.37 -2.06 -7.11
CA ASP A 66 12.44 -3.07 -7.65
C ASP A 66 11.36 -2.40 -8.51
N HIS A 67 11.00 -3.05 -9.61
CA HIS A 67 9.92 -2.61 -10.46
C HIS A 67 8.59 -3.17 -9.96
N LEU A 68 7.70 -2.28 -9.52
CA LEU A 68 6.34 -2.63 -9.08
C LEU A 68 5.32 -2.20 -10.13
N THR A 69 4.33 -3.04 -10.39
CA THR A 69 3.18 -2.68 -11.23
C THR A 69 1.96 -2.48 -10.36
N ILE A 70 1.36 -1.29 -10.46
CA ILE A 70 0.13 -0.91 -9.77
C ILE A 70 -0.98 -0.79 -10.81
N SER A 71 -2.06 -1.55 -10.65
CA SER A 71 -3.24 -1.46 -11.52
C SER A 71 -4.44 -0.95 -10.72
N LEU A 72 -5.08 0.10 -11.23
CA LEU A 72 -6.32 0.67 -10.71
C LEU A 72 -7.46 0.26 -11.66
N SER A 73 -8.58 -0.22 -11.12
CA SER A 73 -9.78 -0.59 -11.89
C SER A 73 -10.97 0.30 -11.59
#